data_AF-A0A6B1DVA4-F1
#
_entry.id   AF-A0A6B1DVA4-F1
#
_cell.length_a   1.000
_cell.length_b   1.000
_cell.length_c   1.000
_cell.angle_alpha   90.00
_cell.angle_beta   90.00
_cell.angle_gamma   90.00
#
_symmetry.space_group_name_H-M   'P 1'
#
loop_
_entity.id
_entity.type
_entity.pdbx_description
1 polymer ?
#
loop_
_entity_poly.entity_id
_entity_poly.type
_entity_poly.pdbx_seq_one_letter_code
_entity_poly.pdbx_strand_id
1 'polypeptide(L)'
;MHMRRTFARRLRKLPEEVRKGYAPRLKRLRELLRELPAEGAAILMGWLEEAVAPEVPAPKAWRNLVQHFLERWNQMRIHGRAPDVPATTNRLEGRFGRLKPRVRRARGFPTRAGAHNFLHAVTRVCA
;
A
#
# COMPACT_ATOMS: atom_id res chain seq x y z
N MET A 1 3.43 -3.13 9.83
CA MET A 1 2.70 -4.43 9.71
C MET A 1 1.78 -4.53 8.47
N HIS A 2 1.20 -3.43 7.97
CA HIS A 2 0.23 -3.42 6.85
C HIS A 2 0.85 -3.77 5.47
N MET A 3 2.08 -3.33 5.22
CA MET A 3 2.79 -3.52 3.94
C MET A 3 3.14 -4.99 3.63
N ARG A 4 3.64 -5.73 4.64
CA ARG A 4 3.87 -7.19 4.54
C ARG A 4 2.59 -7.95 4.19
N ARG A 5 1.44 -7.53 4.73
CA ARG A 5 0.12 -8.07 4.38
C ARG A 5 -0.26 -7.75 2.93
N THR A 6 -0.02 -6.53 2.47
CA THR A 6 -0.26 -6.13 1.07
C THR A 6 0.62 -6.94 0.11
N PHE A 7 1.90 -7.14 0.45
CA PHE A 7 2.82 -7.98 -0.30
C PHE A 7 2.36 -9.44 -0.35
N ALA A 8 2.07 -10.06 0.79
CA ALA A 8 1.58 -11.43 0.85
C ALA A 8 0.28 -11.61 0.04
N ARG A 9 -0.63 -10.64 0.10
CA ARG A 9 -1.87 -10.65 -0.67
C ARG A 9 -1.63 -10.55 -2.18
N ARG A 10 -0.70 -9.70 -2.63
CA ARG A 10 -0.36 -9.59 -4.06
C ARG A 10 0.40 -10.81 -4.57
N LEU A 11 1.27 -11.40 -3.75
CA LEU A 11 2.01 -12.61 -4.10
C LEU A 11 1.08 -13.81 -4.33
N ARG A 12 0.05 -13.96 -3.49
CA ARG A 12 -0.98 -15.00 -3.68
C ARG A 12 -1.79 -14.82 -4.97
N LYS A 13 -1.89 -13.59 -5.49
CA LYS A 13 -2.61 -13.27 -6.72
C LYS A 13 -1.76 -13.40 -7.98
N LEU A 14 -0.47 -13.71 -7.85
CA LEU A 14 0.39 -13.92 -9.02
C LEU A 14 0.06 -15.26 -9.68
N PRO A 15 -0.02 -15.31 -11.02
CA PRO A 15 -0.06 -16.56 -11.76
C PRO A 15 1.11 -17.47 -11.36
N GLU A 16 0.87 -18.79 -11.36
CA GLU A 16 1.88 -19.74 -10.90
C GLU A 16 3.15 -19.74 -11.77
N GLU A 17 2.99 -19.56 -13.08
CA GLU A 17 4.09 -19.43 -14.04
C GLU A 17 5.01 -18.26 -13.68
N VAL A 18 4.43 -17.12 -13.33
CA VAL A 18 5.19 -15.93 -12.89
C VAL A 18 5.86 -16.19 -11.55
N ARG A 19 5.18 -16.88 -10.63
CA ARG A 19 5.78 -17.25 -9.33
C ARG A 19 7.01 -18.14 -9.50
N LYS A 20 6.97 -19.12 -10.41
CA LYS A 20 8.10 -20.02 -10.70
C LYS A 20 9.21 -19.31 -11.45
N GLY A 21 8.89 -18.63 -12.56
CA GLY A 21 9.89 -17.95 -13.40
C GLY A 21 10.61 -16.79 -12.71
N TYR A 22 9.97 -16.13 -11.76
CA TYR A 22 10.52 -14.98 -11.04
C TYR A 22 10.84 -15.27 -9.57
N ALA A 23 10.91 -16.55 -9.17
CA ALA A 23 11.16 -16.94 -7.77
C ALA A 23 12.40 -16.26 -7.13
N PRO A 24 13.56 -16.15 -7.81
CA PRO A 24 14.72 -15.45 -7.26
C PRO A 24 14.45 -13.96 -7.01
N ARG A 25 13.81 -13.29 -7.98
CA ARG A 25 13.44 -11.87 -7.86
C ARG A 25 12.38 -11.64 -6.79
N LEU A 26 11.44 -12.57 -6.62
CA LEU A 26 10.44 -12.52 -5.54
C LEU A 26 11.08 -12.69 -4.14
N LYS A 27 12.12 -13.52 -4.03
CA LYS A 27 12.91 -13.64 -2.80
C LYS A 27 13.63 -12.32 -2.51
N ARG A 28 14.32 -11.75 -3.51
CA ARG A 28 15.00 -10.47 -3.36
C ARG A 28 14.04 -9.32 -3.03
N LEU A 29 12.86 -9.29 -3.66
CA LEU A 29 11.81 -8.31 -3.36
C LEU A 29 11.37 -8.40 -1.89
N ARG A 30 11.31 -9.61 -1.32
CA ARG A 30 10.95 -9.82 0.08
C ARG A 30 12.01 -9.28 1.04
N GLU A 31 13.28 -9.43 0.69
CA GLU A 31 14.41 -8.85 1.44
C GLU A 31 14.37 -7.33 1.38
N LEU A 32 14.23 -6.76 0.17
CA LEU A 32 14.07 -5.33 -0.04
C LEU A 32 12.93 -4.75 0.80
N LEU A 33 11.76 -5.38 0.82
CA LEU A 33 10.62 -4.91 1.60
C LEU A 33 10.78 -5.10 3.13
N ARG A 34 11.72 -5.94 3.56
CA ARG A 34 12.07 -6.11 4.97
C ARG A 34 13.06 -5.03 5.43
N GLU A 35 14.05 -4.74 4.61
CA GLU A 35 15.16 -3.83 4.92
C GLU A 35 14.83 -2.38 4.57
N LEU A 36 13.99 -2.17 3.56
CA LEU A 36 13.62 -0.87 2.97
C LEU A 36 14.84 0.04 2.73
N PRO A 37 15.89 -0.45 2.04
CA PRO A 37 17.12 0.30 1.83
C PRO A 37 16.88 1.56 0.99
N ALA A 38 17.83 2.48 1.06
CA ALA A 38 17.74 3.75 0.33
C ALA A 38 17.69 3.56 -1.18
N GLU A 39 18.51 2.66 -1.68
CA GLU A 39 18.65 2.32 -3.10
C GLU A 39 17.50 1.44 -3.63
N GLY A 40 16.58 0.97 -2.77
CA GLY A 40 15.58 0.01 -3.20
C GLY A 40 14.65 0.51 -4.31
N ALA A 41 14.40 1.81 -4.41
CA ALA A 41 13.67 2.40 -5.54
C ALA A 41 14.43 2.26 -6.85
N ALA A 42 15.76 2.47 -6.84
CA ALA A 42 16.60 2.32 -8.02
C ALA A 42 16.64 0.85 -8.48
N ILE A 43 16.75 -0.09 -7.55
CA ILE A 43 16.71 -1.52 -7.84
C ILE A 43 15.37 -1.92 -8.49
N LEU A 44 14.24 -1.42 -7.95
CA LEU A 44 12.92 -1.69 -8.54
C LEU A 44 12.74 -1.03 -9.91
N MET A 45 13.33 0.14 -10.14
CA MET A 45 13.31 0.81 -11.43
C MET A 45 14.05 -0.01 -12.48
N GLY A 46 15.26 -0.49 -12.17
CA GLY A 46 16.03 -1.36 -13.08
C GLY A 46 15.26 -2.64 -13.44
N TRP A 47 14.60 -3.28 -12.47
CA TRP A 47 13.74 -4.43 -12.76
C TRP A 47 12.52 -4.11 -13.64
N LEU A 48 12.02 -2.88 -13.59
CA LEU A 48 10.90 -2.44 -14.42
C LEU A 48 11.38 -2.14 -15.85
N GLU A 49 12.56 -1.51 -16.00
CA GLU A 49 13.21 -1.26 -17.29
C GLU A 49 13.51 -2.56 -18.03
N GLU A 50 14.17 -3.51 -17.36
CA GLU A 50 14.39 -4.86 -17.91
C GLU A 50 13.08 -5.54 -18.29
N ALA A 51 12.02 -5.34 -17.50
CA ALA A 51 10.74 -5.98 -17.73
C ALA A 51 9.94 -5.39 -18.91
N VAL A 52 10.27 -4.18 -19.36
CA VAL A 52 9.63 -3.48 -20.48
C VAL A 52 10.49 -3.55 -21.75
N ALA A 53 11.71 -4.09 -21.66
CA ALA A 53 12.60 -4.29 -22.80
C ALA A 53 11.91 -5.06 -23.95
N PRO A 54 12.14 -4.63 -25.21
CA PRO A 54 11.34 -5.07 -26.36
C PRO A 54 11.58 -6.52 -26.78
N GLU A 55 12.72 -7.12 -26.41
CA GLU A 55 13.11 -8.47 -26.87
C GLU A 55 12.20 -9.56 -26.30
N VAL A 56 11.90 -9.52 -24.99
CA VAL A 56 10.89 -10.38 -24.36
C VAL A 56 10.30 -9.62 -23.16
N PRO A 57 9.16 -8.94 -23.32
CA PRO A 57 8.55 -8.20 -22.22
C PRO A 57 8.12 -9.16 -21.12
N ALA A 58 8.44 -8.81 -19.87
CA ALA A 58 8.06 -9.62 -18.72
C ALA A 58 6.52 -9.71 -18.61
N PRO A 59 6.01 -10.78 -17.98
CA PRO A 59 4.58 -10.94 -17.74
C PRO A 59 3.97 -9.70 -17.09
N LYS A 60 2.81 -9.26 -17.59
CA LYS A 60 2.11 -8.06 -17.09
C LYS A 60 1.93 -8.09 -15.56
N ALA A 61 1.69 -9.27 -14.99
CA ALA A 61 1.55 -9.45 -13.56
C ALA A 61 2.83 -9.12 -12.77
N TRP A 62 4.02 -9.41 -13.33
CA TRP A 62 5.31 -9.03 -12.74
C TRP A 62 5.52 -7.53 -12.80
N ARG A 63 5.34 -6.92 -13.98
CA ARG A 63 5.45 -5.46 -14.16
C ARG A 63 4.56 -4.67 -13.20
N ASN A 64 3.28 -5.06 -13.12
CA ASN A 64 2.31 -4.44 -12.20
C ASN A 64 2.69 -4.60 -10.72
N LEU A 65 3.37 -5.69 -10.36
CA LEU A 65 3.84 -5.91 -9.00
C LEU A 65 4.98 -4.94 -8.67
N VAL A 66 6.01 -4.88 -9.53
CA VAL A 66 7.18 -4.04 -9.34
C VAL A 66 6.79 -2.56 -9.31
N GLN A 67 6.00 -2.12 -10.30
CA GLN A 67 5.49 -0.76 -10.38
C GLN A 67 4.73 -0.36 -9.10
N HIS A 68 3.85 -1.23 -8.60
CA HIS A 68 3.08 -0.95 -7.39
C HIS A 68 3.95 -0.68 -6.16
N PHE A 69 5.08 -1.37 -6.03
CA PHE A 69 6.02 -1.16 -4.93
C PHE A 69 6.90 0.06 -5.15
N LEU A 70 7.34 0.30 -6.39
CA LEU A 70 8.12 1.48 -6.76
C LEU A 70 7.35 2.78 -6.41
N GLU A 71 6.09 2.88 -6.83
CA GLU A 71 5.21 4.02 -6.54
C GLU A 71 5.07 4.31 -5.04
N ARG A 72 5.14 3.26 -4.22
CA ARG A 72 4.95 3.34 -2.77
C ARG A 72 6.26 3.34 -2.00
N TRP A 73 7.41 3.24 -2.67
CA TRP A 73 8.69 3.03 -2.01
C TRP A 73 9.06 4.15 -1.04
N ASN A 74 8.93 5.40 -1.50
CA ASN A 74 9.20 6.55 -0.65
C ASN A 74 8.22 6.62 0.53
N GLN A 75 6.94 6.34 0.31
CA GLN A 75 5.93 6.31 1.38
C GLN A 75 6.24 5.25 2.44
N MET A 76 6.73 4.07 2.02
CA MET A 76 7.16 3.02 2.95
C MET A 76 8.32 3.45 3.85
N ARG A 77 9.23 4.25 3.30
CA ARG A 77 10.42 4.73 4.00
C ARG A 77 10.18 5.93 4.91
N ILE A 78 9.01 6.59 4.84
CA ILE A 78 8.69 7.76 5.69
C ILE A 78 8.84 7.42 7.18
N HIS A 79 8.43 6.23 7.61
CA HIS A 79 8.57 5.79 9.01
C HIS A 79 10.02 5.67 9.49
N GLY A 80 10.97 5.49 8.57
CA GLY A 80 12.40 5.48 8.90
C GLY A 80 13.04 6.89 8.91
N ARG A 81 12.35 7.90 8.37
CA ARG A 81 12.83 9.29 8.29
C ARG A 81 12.20 10.21 9.35
N ALA A 82 11.03 9.86 9.86
CA ALA A 82 10.24 10.67 10.77
C ALA A 82 9.72 9.77 11.92
N PRO A 83 10.39 9.74 13.09
CA PRO A 83 10.02 8.86 14.21
C PRO A 83 8.65 9.16 14.81
N ASP A 84 8.14 10.36 14.57
CA ASP A 84 6.80 10.84 14.90
C ASP A 84 5.69 10.27 13.99
N VAL A 85 6.03 9.67 12.84
CA VAL A 85 5.05 9.05 11.94
C VAL A 85 4.81 7.59 12.32
N PRO A 86 3.65 7.23 12.90
CA PRO A 86 3.41 5.89 13.42
C PRO A 86 3.44 4.83 12.31
N ALA A 87 4.20 3.74 12.52
CA ALA A 87 4.42 2.64 11.57
C ALA A 87 3.16 1.85 11.16
N THR A 88 2.00 2.17 11.73
CA THR A 88 0.72 1.55 11.37
C THR A 88 -0.40 2.60 11.39
N THR A 89 -1.24 2.58 10.36
CA THR A 89 -2.50 3.32 10.31
C THR A 89 -3.63 2.59 11.03
N ASN A 90 -3.40 1.45 11.69
CA ASN A 90 -4.45 0.61 12.28
C ASN A 90 -5.36 1.39 13.25
N ARG A 91 -4.80 2.33 14.03
CA ARG A 91 -5.56 3.21 14.92
C ARG A 91 -6.52 4.13 14.14
N LEU A 92 -6.06 4.66 13.01
CA LEU A 92 -6.87 5.48 12.10
C LEU A 92 -7.89 4.61 11.36
N GLU A 93 -7.52 3.45 10.83
CA GLU A 93 -8.43 2.50 10.16
C GLU A 93 -9.55 2.05 11.10
N GLY A 94 -9.26 1.81 12.39
CA GLY A 94 -10.28 1.49 13.39
C GLY A 94 -11.22 2.66 13.69
N ARG A 95 -10.74 3.91 13.64
CA ARG A 95 -11.60 5.11 13.76
C ARG A 95 -12.45 5.33 12.50
N PHE A 96 -11.86 5.24 11.31
CA PHE A 96 -12.58 5.34 10.04
C PHE A 96 -13.56 4.19 9.82
N GLY A 97 -13.22 2.98 10.25
CA GLY A 97 -14.10 1.81 10.19
C GLY A 97 -15.36 1.96 11.05
N ARG A 98 -15.26 2.65 12.20
CA ARG A 98 -16.40 3.01 13.05
C ARG A 98 -17.20 4.20 12.48
N LEU A 99 -16.53 5.14 11.81
CA LEU A 99 -17.14 6.32 11.20
C LEU A 99 -17.95 5.99 9.93
N LYS A 100 -17.40 5.17 9.04
CA LYS A 100 -17.98 4.86 7.70
C LYS A 100 -19.43 4.37 7.75
N PRO A 101 -19.81 3.39 8.59
CA PRO A 101 -21.20 2.94 8.68
C PRO A 101 -22.15 4.03 9.20
N ARG A 102 -21.67 4.89 10.12
CA ARG A 102 -22.48 5.97 10.70
C ARG A 102 -22.74 7.09 9.69
N VAL A 103 -21.71 7.49 8.95
CA VAL A 103 -21.84 8.45 7.84
C VAL A 103 -22.75 7.90 6.74
N ARG A 104 -22.63 6.61 6.40
CA ARG A 104 -23.50 5.96 5.39
C ARG A 104 -24.98 5.93 5.78
N ARG A 105 -25.31 5.98 7.07
CA ARG A 105 -26.70 6.06 7.56
C ARG A 105 -27.27 7.48 7.56
N ALA A 106 -26.42 8.51 7.50
CA ALA A 106 -26.89 9.88 7.34
C ALA A 106 -27.37 10.08 5.90
N ARG A 107 -28.67 10.37 5.71
CA ARG A 107 -29.31 10.57 4.40
C ARG A 107 -28.99 11.95 3.79
N GLY A 108 -27.70 12.29 3.73
CA GLY A 108 -27.22 13.60 3.28
C GLY A 108 -27.45 14.70 4.32
N PHE A 109 -26.63 15.74 4.25
CA PHE A 109 -26.78 16.94 5.09
C PHE A 109 -27.19 18.10 4.19
N PRO A 110 -28.27 18.82 4.50
CA PRO A 110 -28.75 19.94 3.69
C PRO A 110 -27.78 21.14 3.75
N THR A 111 -26.91 21.22 4.76
CA THR A 111 -25.93 22.30 4.91
C THR A 111 -24.55 21.76 5.30
N ARG A 112 -23.49 22.50 4.93
CA ARG A 112 -22.12 22.21 5.36
C ARG A 112 -21.98 22.21 6.89
N ALA A 113 -22.68 23.11 7.57
CA ALA A 113 -22.74 23.16 9.03
C ALA A 113 -23.34 21.89 9.63
N GLY A 114 -24.42 21.35 9.04
CA GLY A 114 -25.03 20.09 9.45
C GLY A 114 -24.06 18.90 9.31
N ALA A 115 -23.31 18.83 8.21
CA ALA A 115 -22.28 17.81 8.01
C ALA A 115 -21.14 17.93 9.03
N HIS A 116 -20.70 19.16 9.32
CA HIS A 116 -19.63 19.41 10.27
C HIS A 116 -20.03 19.06 11.71
N ASN A 117 -21.24 19.45 12.12
CA ASN A 117 -21.80 19.11 13.44
C ASN A 117 -21.96 17.61 13.62
N PHE A 118 -22.41 16.90 12.58
CA PHE A 118 -22.48 15.44 12.60
C PHE A 118 -21.10 14.80 12.75
N LEU A 119 -20.09 15.25 11.99
CA LEU A 119 -18.72 14.76 12.13
C LEU A 119 -18.18 14.99 13.55
N HIS A 120 -18.42 16.17 14.14
CA HIS A 120 -18.05 16.46 15.53
C HIS A 120 -18.74 15.54 16.54
N ALA A 121 -20.05 15.30 16.37
CA ALA A 121 -20.81 14.41 17.24
C ALA A 121 -20.30 12.96 17.14
N VAL A 122 -20.08 12.46 15.93
CA VAL A 122 -19.65 11.07 15.71
C VAL A 122 -18.21 10.86 16.13
N THR A 123 -17.33 11.85 15.95
CA THR A 123 -15.92 11.76 16.36
C THR A 123 -15.76 11.78 17.88
N ARG A 124 -16.60 12.53 18.64
CA ARG A 124 -16.64 12.46 20.11
C ARG A 124 -17.07 11.08 20.64
N VAL A 125 -18.05 10.44 20.00
CA VAL A 125 -18.55 9.11 20.41
C VAL A 125 -17.61 7.97 19.97
N CYS A 126 -16.70 8.23 19.03
CA CYS A 126 -15.72 7.25 18.52
C CYS A 126 -14.29 7.45 19.06
N ALA A 127 -14.08 8.46 19.93
CA ALA A 127 -12.78 8.83 20.49
C ALA A 127 -12.22 7.74 21.40
#